data_AF-A0A2N6NK19-F1
#
_entry.id   AF-A0A2N6NK19-F1
#
_cell.length_a   1.000
_cell.length_b   1.000
_cell.length_c   1.000
_cell.angle_alpha   90.00
_cell.angle_beta   90.00
_cell.angle_gamma   90.00
#
_symmetry.space_group_name_H-M   'P 1'
#
loop_
_entity.id
_entity.type
_entity.pdbx_description
1 polymer ?
#
loop_
_entity_poly.entity_id
_entity_poly.type
_entity_poly.pdbx_seq_one_letter_code
_entity_poly.pdbx_strand_id
1 'polypeptide(L)'
;MLEMAGTILRIANIDVRLVSSSNHASPSGALPFLMLPSSVHSTAVPLTGEKIARFAKQQAPSANLDDPSPRIDAYQALIAHSVRPAWLHSLYVNPANDALLTALYLPSSALLRPTQRHTLRTAATTEILVATRHKTGGIDIEELLRAAEEAFAALAALLGEAEWFLGAEGPGLLDAELFAYTHLLVGGQLTWGDEELVSRLRMFGNLVRHADRLYERYWKN
;
A
#
# COMPACT_ATOMS: atom_id res chain seq x y z
N MET A 1 3.44 2.51 -8.73
CA MET A 1 3.18 2.97 -7.34
C MET A 1 3.80 1.95 -6.40
N LEU A 2 4.44 2.37 -5.31
CA LEU A 2 4.98 1.44 -4.31
C LEU A 2 3.82 0.71 -3.65
N GLU A 3 3.61 -0.54 -4.04
CA GLU A 3 2.80 -1.47 -3.27
C GLU A 3 3.72 -2.17 -2.24
N MET A 4 3.13 -2.69 -1.15
CA MET A 4 3.83 -3.43 -0.08
C MET A 4 4.91 -4.38 -0.60
N ALA A 5 4.63 -5.09 -1.70
CA ALA A 5 5.57 -6.03 -2.32
C ALA A 5 6.89 -5.37 -2.80
N GLY A 6 6.83 -4.15 -3.34
CA GLY A 6 8.02 -3.40 -3.74
C GLY A 6 8.88 -3.01 -2.52
N THR A 7 8.23 -2.67 -1.41
CA THR A 7 8.92 -2.36 -0.15
C THR A 7 9.58 -3.56 0.47
N ILE A 8 8.90 -4.70 0.48
CA ILE A 8 9.46 -5.95 1.01
C ILE A 8 10.71 -6.35 0.22
N LEU A 9 10.69 -6.24 -1.13
CA LEU A 9 11.85 -6.56 -1.97
C LEU A 9 13.05 -5.65 -1.68
N ARG A 10 12.83 -4.35 -1.44
CA ARG A 10 13.91 -3.43 -1.06
C ARG A 10 14.44 -3.68 0.34
N ILE A 11 13.57 -3.95 1.32
CA ILE A 11 13.99 -4.31 2.68
C ILE A 11 14.85 -5.58 2.66
N ALA A 12 14.47 -6.55 1.84
CA ALA A 12 15.23 -7.77 1.60
C ALA A 12 16.55 -7.56 0.83
N ASN A 13 16.88 -6.32 0.43
CA ASN A 13 18.04 -5.97 -0.39
C ASN A 13 18.12 -6.79 -1.70
N ILE A 14 16.95 -7.05 -2.31
CA ILE A 14 16.85 -7.77 -3.59
C ILE A 14 16.83 -6.72 -4.70
N ASP A 15 17.83 -6.77 -5.59
CA ASP A 15 17.89 -5.89 -6.75
C ASP A 15 16.78 -6.24 -7.74
N VAL A 16 15.95 -5.24 -8.07
CA VAL A 16 14.81 -5.39 -8.96
C VAL A 16 14.72 -4.24 -9.94
N ARG A 17 14.50 -4.60 -11.21
CA ARG A 17 14.18 -3.62 -12.25
C ARG A 17 12.70 -3.28 -12.23
N LEU A 18 12.36 -2.05 -11.87
CA LEU A 18 10.99 -1.53 -11.95
C LEU A 18 10.64 -1.19 -13.39
N VAL A 19 9.49 -1.70 -13.87
CA VAL A 19 8.96 -1.44 -15.20
C VAL A 19 7.49 -1.07 -15.06
N SER A 20 7.08 0.05 -15.66
CA SER A 20 5.66 0.44 -15.73
C SER A 20 4.87 -0.61 -16.50
N SER A 21 3.77 -1.09 -15.90
CA SER A 21 2.93 -2.13 -16.48
C SER A 21 1.45 -1.81 -16.30
N SER A 22 0.56 -2.58 -16.93
CA SER A 22 -0.88 -2.52 -16.73
C SER A 22 -1.41 -3.79 -16.08
N ASN A 23 -2.59 -3.71 -15.46
CA ASN A 23 -3.28 -4.86 -14.87
C ASN A 23 -3.50 -6.00 -15.87
N HIS A 24 -3.69 -5.68 -17.16
CA HIS A 24 -3.87 -6.66 -18.23
C HIS A 24 -2.63 -7.51 -18.54
N ALA A 25 -1.43 -7.05 -18.15
CA ALA A 25 -0.20 -7.81 -18.32
C ALA A 25 0.10 -8.77 -17.14
N SER A 26 -0.66 -8.65 -16.03
CA SER A 26 -0.49 -9.51 -14.86
C SER A 26 -1.31 -10.80 -15.01
N PRO A 27 -0.75 -11.99 -14.69
CA PRO A 27 -1.52 -13.24 -14.67
C PRO A 27 -2.70 -13.23 -13.69
N SER A 28 -2.62 -12.44 -12.62
CA SER A 28 -3.72 -12.28 -11.65
C SER A 28 -4.68 -11.16 -12.01
N GLY A 29 -4.43 -10.42 -13.10
CA GLY A 29 -5.21 -9.22 -13.45
C GLY A 29 -4.97 -8.03 -12.51
N ALA A 30 -3.98 -8.10 -11.62
CA ALA A 30 -3.64 -7.04 -10.66
C ALA A 30 -2.13 -6.84 -10.57
N LEU A 31 -1.71 -5.59 -10.41
CA LEU A 31 -0.34 -5.23 -10.04
C LEU A 31 -0.17 -5.30 -8.50
N PRO A 32 1.05 -5.49 -7.97
CA PRO A 32 2.30 -5.78 -8.67
C PRO A 32 2.48 -7.28 -8.98
N PHE A 33 3.28 -7.58 -9.99
CA PHE A 33 3.81 -8.93 -10.25
C PHE A 33 5.33 -8.86 -10.48
N LEU A 34 6.03 -9.95 -10.14
CA LEU A 34 7.47 -10.09 -10.29
C LEU A 34 7.76 -11.14 -11.37
N MET A 35 8.53 -10.74 -12.37
CA MET A 35 9.09 -11.67 -13.36
C MET A 35 10.49 -12.09 -12.92
N LEU A 36 10.70 -13.40 -12.86
CA LEU A 36 12.04 -13.95 -12.62
C LEU A 36 12.80 -14.03 -13.96
N PRO A 37 14.14 -13.92 -13.97
CA PRO A 37 14.93 -14.12 -15.18
C PRO A 37 14.65 -15.50 -15.77
N SER A 38 14.28 -15.56 -17.05
CA SER A 38 14.15 -16.83 -17.76
C SER A 38 15.53 -17.46 -17.88
N SER A 39 15.74 -18.64 -17.29
CA SER A 39 16.87 -19.47 -17.71
C SER A 39 16.55 -20.05 -19.09
N VAL A 40 17.59 -20.35 -19.88
CA VAL A 40 17.52 -20.85 -21.27
C VAL A 40 16.61 -22.08 -21.49
N HIS A 41 16.06 -22.69 -20.44
CA HIS A 41 15.25 -23.92 -20.49
C HIS A 41 13.92 -23.87 -19.71
N SER A 42 13.46 -22.71 -19.21
CA SER A 42 12.16 -22.65 -18.52
C SER A 42 11.44 -21.31 -18.73
N THR A 43 10.14 -21.39 -19.04
CA THR A 43 9.23 -20.24 -19.02
C THR A 43 9.05 -19.77 -17.58
N ALA A 44 9.59 -18.61 -17.23
CA ALA A 44 9.44 -18.04 -15.90
C ALA A 44 7.96 -17.71 -15.62
N VAL A 45 7.37 -18.39 -14.64
CA VAL A 45 6.01 -18.09 -14.17
C VAL A 45 6.05 -16.83 -13.31
N PRO A 46 5.28 -15.77 -13.63
CA PRO A 46 5.29 -14.56 -12.83
C PRO A 46 4.73 -14.78 -11.43
N LEU A 47 5.38 -14.18 -10.42
CA LEU A 47 4.93 -14.20 -9.03
C LEU A 47 4.00 -13.01 -8.77
N THR A 48 2.91 -13.24 -8.04
CA THR A 48 1.89 -12.23 -7.73
C THR A 48 1.58 -12.21 -6.23
N GLY A 49 1.22 -11.05 -5.69
CA GLY A 49 0.75 -10.90 -4.30
C GLY A 49 1.67 -11.55 -3.26
N GLU A 50 1.11 -12.43 -2.43
CA GLU A 50 1.82 -13.16 -1.37
C GLU A 50 3.02 -13.98 -1.86
N LYS A 51 3.02 -14.41 -3.13
CA LYS A 51 4.16 -15.16 -3.70
C LYS A 51 5.42 -14.30 -3.77
N ILE A 52 5.27 -12.98 -3.93
CA ILE A 52 6.40 -12.04 -3.94
C ILE A 52 6.97 -11.92 -2.52
N ALA A 53 6.11 -11.79 -1.51
CA ALA A 53 6.55 -11.75 -0.11
C ALA A 53 7.25 -13.05 0.29
N ARG A 54 6.71 -14.22 -0.09
CA ARG A 54 7.33 -15.52 0.15
C ARG A 54 8.68 -15.67 -0.55
N PHE A 55 8.78 -15.18 -1.79
CA PHE A 55 10.05 -15.17 -2.52
C PHE A 55 11.10 -14.31 -1.81
N ALA A 56 10.73 -13.11 -1.36
CA ALA A 56 11.64 -12.23 -0.64
C ALA A 56 12.19 -12.88 0.64
N LYS A 57 11.32 -13.53 1.42
CA LYS A 57 11.71 -14.30 2.61
C LYS A 57 12.72 -15.40 2.29
N GLN A 58 12.49 -16.16 1.21
CA GLN A 58 13.38 -17.25 0.81
C GLN A 58 14.76 -16.75 0.37
N GLN A 59 14.83 -15.59 -0.27
CA GLN A 59 16.09 -15.03 -0.78
C GLN A 59 16.87 -14.24 0.27
N ALA A 60 16.20 -13.71 1.30
CA ALA A 60 16.83 -12.97 2.39
C ALA A 60 16.38 -13.49 3.77
N PRO A 61 16.85 -14.69 4.20
CA PRO A 61 16.47 -15.25 5.51
C PRO A 61 16.93 -14.40 6.70
N SER A 62 17.93 -13.55 6.49
CA SER A 62 18.43 -12.60 7.50
C SER A 62 17.61 -11.31 7.59
N ALA A 63 16.69 -11.06 6.65
CA ALA A 63 15.77 -9.94 6.77
C ALA A 63 14.68 -10.30 7.79
N ASN A 64 14.29 -9.35 8.64
CA ASN A 64 13.30 -9.55 9.70
C ASN A 64 11.86 -9.59 9.14
N LEU A 65 11.64 -10.45 8.14
CA LEU A 65 10.36 -10.67 7.47
C LEU A 65 9.61 -11.87 8.07
N ASP A 66 10.15 -12.48 9.12
CA ASP A 66 9.88 -13.87 9.49
C ASP A 66 9.21 -14.04 10.86
N ASP A 67 8.39 -13.08 11.27
CA ASP A 67 7.63 -13.21 12.52
C ASP A 67 6.12 -13.32 12.25
N PRO A 68 5.58 -14.52 11.92
CA PRO A 68 4.15 -14.75 11.95
C PRO A 68 3.70 -14.77 13.41
N SER A 69 3.44 -13.58 13.96
CA SER A 69 2.77 -13.45 15.25
C SER A 69 1.29 -13.16 15.04
N PRO A 70 0.38 -13.82 15.79
CA PRO A 70 -1.05 -13.48 15.75
C PRO A 70 -1.32 -11.98 16.03
N ARG A 71 -0.37 -11.33 16.72
CA ARG A 71 -0.38 -9.89 16.95
C ARG A 71 -0.14 -9.12 15.66
N ILE A 72 0.87 -9.47 14.86
CA ILE A 72 1.13 -8.85 13.55
C ILE A 72 -0.09 -9.03 12.65
N ASP A 73 -0.63 -10.25 12.55
CA ASP A 73 -1.80 -10.53 11.72
C ASP A 73 -3.00 -9.63 12.08
N ALA A 74 -3.22 -9.38 13.37
CA ALA A 74 -4.29 -8.50 13.84
C ALA A 74 -4.09 -7.04 13.39
N TYR A 75 -2.85 -6.53 13.40
CA TYR A 75 -2.56 -5.17 12.92
C TYR A 75 -2.55 -5.06 11.39
N GLN A 76 -2.13 -6.10 10.67
CA GLN A 76 -2.27 -6.14 9.20
C GLN A 76 -3.75 -6.17 8.81
N ALA A 77 -4.58 -6.95 9.50
CA ALA A 77 -6.02 -6.92 9.33
C ALA A 77 -6.60 -5.52 9.62
N LEU A 78 -6.12 -4.84 10.68
CA LEU A 78 -6.53 -3.47 10.99
C LEU A 78 -6.21 -2.50 9.84
N ILE A 79 -5.02 -2.59 9.24
CA ILE A 79 -4.65 -1.81 8.05
C ILE A 79 -5.57 -2.13 6.88
N ALA A 80 -5.77 -3.42 6.58
CA ALA A 80 -6.58 -3.88 5.46
C ALA A 80 -8.06 -3.48 5.56
N HIS A 81 -8.61 -3.41 6.78
CA HIS A 81 -10.03 -3.12 7.01
C HIS A 81 -10.33 -1.65 7.34
N SER A 82 -9.34 -0.84 7.70
CA SER A 82 -9.57 0.54 8.16
C SER A 82 -8.78 1.56 7.34
N VAL A 83 -7.47 1.36 7.21
CA VAL A 83 -6.59 2.30 6.50
C VAL A 83 -6.78 2.19 4.98
N ARG A 84 -6.74 0.97 4.45
CA ARG A 84 -6.85 0.71 3.00
C ARG A 84 -8.18 1.21 2.42
N PRO A 85 -9.35 0.96 3.03
CA PRO A 85 -10.61 1.49 2.51
C PRO A 85 -10.66 3.02 2.50
N ALA A 86 -10.17 3.69 3.54
CA ALA A 86 -10.09 5.16 3.57
C ALA A 86 -9.15 5.71 2.49
N TRP A 87 -8.01 5.05 2.26
CA TRP A 87 -7.07 5.42 1.21
C TRP A 87 -7.67 5.24 -0.19
N LEU A 88 -8.34 4.11 -0.44
CA LEU A 88 -9.03 3.85 -1.70
C LEU A 88 -10.13 4.88 -1.97
N HIS A 89 -10.91 5.22 -0.95
CA HIS A 89 -11.92 6.26 -1.06
C HIS A 89 -11.28 7.60 -1.43
N SER A 90 -10.24 8.00 -0.68
CA SER A 90 -9.55 9.26 -0.89
C SER A 90 -9.00 9.38 -2.32
N LEU A 91 -8.37 8.34 -2.86
CA LEU A 91 -7.72 8.42 -4.18
C LEU A 91 -8.68 8.19 -5.36
N TYR A 92 -9.52 7.17 -5.28
CA TYR A 92 -10.31 6.73 -6.44
C TYR A 92 -11.71 7.33 -6.44
N VAL A 93 -12.34 7.47 -5.27
CA VAL A 93 -13.77 7.83 -5.15
C VAL A 93 -13.96 9.33 -4.98
N ASN A 94 -13.18 9.99 -4.13
CA ASN A 94 -13.32 11.42 -3.84
C ASN A 94 -13.05 12.28 -5.09
N PRO A 95 -14.02 13.05 -5.58
CA PRO A 95 -13.85 13.88 -6.78
C PRO A 95 -12.81 14.99 -6.61
N ALA A 96 -12.55 15.46 -5.39
CA ALA A 96 -11.52 16.47 -5.12
C ALA A 96 -10.10 15.98 -5.53
N ASN A 97 -9.88 14.66 -5.53
CA ASN A 97 -8.62 14.04 -5.90
C ASN A 97 -8.59 13.55 -7.37
N ASP A 98 -9.55 13.93 -8.22
CA ASP A 98 -9.61 13.44 -9.62
C ASP A 98 -8.40 13.86 -10.46
N ALA A 99 -7.81 15.03 -10.18
CA ALA A 99 -6.58 15.48 -10.83
C ALA A 99 -5.40 14.53 -10.52
N LEU A 100 -5.27 14.14 -9.25
CA LEU A 100 -4.26 13.19 -8.79
C LEU A 100 -4.49 11.80 -9.41
N LEU A 101 -5.72 11.30 -9.37
CA LEU A 101 -6.11 10.04 -10.02
C LEU A 101 -5.78 10.06 -11.52
N THR A 102 -6.07 11.17 -12.19
CA THR A 102 -5.79 11.34 -13.61
C THR A 102 -4.29 11.29 -13.91
N ALA A 103 -3.47 11.98 -13.11
CA ALA A 103 -2.03 12.02 -13.29
C ALA A 103 -1.36 10.65 -13.07
N LEU A 104 -1.89 9.83 -12.15
CA LEU A 104 -1.28 8.56 -11.75
C LEU A 104 -1.75 7.37 -12.59
N TYR A 105 -3.02 7.32 -12.97
CA TYR A 105 -3.65 6.09 -13.46
C TYR A 105 -4.38 6.21 -14.79
N LEU A 106 -4.71 7.41 -15.24
CA LEU A 106 -5.47 7.57 -16.47
C LEU A 106 -4.53 7.79 -17.67
N PRO A 107 -4.86 7.24 -18.84
CA PRO A 107 -4.04 7.38 -20.02
C PRO A 107 -4.09 8.82 -20.54
N SER A 108 -3.05 9.23 -21.26
CA SER A 108 -3.01 10.52 -21.93
C SER A 108 -4.12 10.67 -22.98
N SER A 109 -4.66 9.55 -23.50
CA SER A 109 -5.73 9.55 -24.50
C SER A 109 -7.08 9.93 -23.89
N ALA A 110 -7.58 11.11 -24.27
CA ALA A 110 -8.79 11.69 -23.69
C ALA A 110 -10.04 10.81 -23.79
N LEU A 111 -10.15 10.00 -24.86
CA LEU A 111 -11.29 9.14 -25.17
C LEU A 111 -11.42 7.95 -24.21
N LEU A 112 -10.31 7.43 -23.68
CA LEU A 112 -10.31 6.26 -22.79
C LEU A 112 -10.49 6.63 -21.32
N ARG A 113 -10.22 7.89 -20.95
CA ARG A 113 -10.26 8.36 -19.56
C ARG A 113 -11.60 8.12 -18.85
N PRO A 114 -12.77 8.40 -19.45
CA PRO A 114 -14.05 8.21 -18.75
C PRO A 114 -14.29 6.76 -18.35
N THR A 115 -14.11 5.82 -19.29
CA THR A 115 -14.33 4.38 -19.06
C THR A 115 -13.36 3.84 -18.02
N GLN A 116 -12.07 4.15 -18.16
CA GLN A 116 -11.06 3.67 -17.21
C GLN A 116 -11.26 4.24 -15.80
N ARG A 117 -11.63 5.52 -15.70
CA ARG A 117 -12.00 6.14 -14.41
C ARG A 117 -13.19 5.43 -13.78
N HIS A 118 -14.23 5.16 -14.56
CA HIS A 118 -15.40 4.45 -14.06
C HIS A 118 -15.03 3.06 -13.55
N THR A 119 -14.24 2.29 -14.29
CA THR A 119 -13.76 0.97 -13.87
C THR A 119 -12.98 1.03 -12.55
N LEU A 120 -12.02 1.96 -12.42
CA LEU A 120 -11.24 2.14 -11.20
C LEU A 120 -12.12 2.52 -10.00
N ARG A 121 -13.06 3.45 -10.19
CA ARG A 121 -14.02 3.86 -9.16
C ARG A 121 -14.91 2.72 -8.70
N THR A 122 -15.47 1.98 -9.64
CA THR A 122 -16.35 0.84 -9.35
C THR A 122 -15.60 -0.27 -8.62
N ALA A 123 -14.35 -0.55 -9.02
CA ALA A 123 -13.51 -1.53 -8.34
C ALA A 123 -13.19 -1.10 -6.89
N ALA A 124 -12.73 0.15 -6.70
CA ALA A 124 -12.43 0.69 -5.38
C ALA A 124 -13.67 0.72 -4.47
N THR A 125 -14.82 1.16 -5.00
CA THR A 125 -16.10 1.17 -4.27
C THR A 125 -16.50 -0.24 -3.84
N THR A 126 -16.41 -1.22 -4.74
CA THR A 126 -16.72 -2.62 -4.43
C THR A 126 -15.83 -3.15 -3.30
N GLU A 127 -14.54 -2.87 -3.37
CA GLU A 127 -13.57 -3.29 -2.36
C GLU A 127 -13.85 -2.65 -0.99
N ILE A 128 -14.13 -1.35 -0.96
CA ILE A 128 -14.51 -0.63 0.27
C ILE A 128 -15.75 -1.28 0.90
N LEU A 129 -16.82 -1.51 0.13
CA LEU A 129 -18.07 -2.08 0.66
C LEU A 129 -17.88 -3.52 1.18
N VAL A 130 -16.99 -4.31 0.57
CA VAL A 130 -16.61 -5.64 1.06
C VAL A 130 -15.83 -5.53 2.38
N ALA A 131 -14.83 -4.65 2.44
CA ALA A 131 -13.96 -4.49 3.60
C ALA A 131 -14.70 -3.94 4.82
N THR A 132 -15.59 -2.97 4.62
CA THR A 132 -16.35 -2.32 5.70
C THR A 132 -17.64 -3.07 6.05
N ARG A 133 -18.02 -4.10 5.27
CA ARG A 133 -19.25 -4.88 5.43
C ARG A 133 -20.56 -4.07 5.25
N HIS A 134 -20.49 -2.85 4.74
CA HIS A 134 -21.66 -2.04 4.40
C HIS A 134 -22.22 -2.49 3.04
N LYS A 135 -23.11 -3.49 3.04
CA LYS A 135 -23.80 -3.93 1.80
C LYS A 135 -25.01 -3.05 1.44
N THR A 136 -25.48 -2.23 2.38
CA THR A 136 -26.68 -1.41 2.28
C THR A 136 -26.43 -0.07 2.96
N GLY A 137 -26.58 1.04 2.22
CA GLY A 137 -26.44 2.40 2.77
C GLY A 137 -25.41 3.30 2.07
N GLY A 138 -24.57 2.74 1.19
CA GLY A 138 -23.48 3.50 0.56
C GLY A 138 -22.25 3.60 1.47
N ILE A 139 -21.32 4.49 1.10
CA ILE A 139 -20.10 4.74 1.87
C ILE A 139 -20.36 5.90 2.84
N ASP A 140 -20.31 5.65 4.14
CA ASP A 140 -20.21 6.71 5.15
C ASP A 140 -18.75 7.18 5.23
N ILE A 141 -18.50 8.39 4.76
CA ILE A 141 -17.15 8.94 4.63
C ILE A 141 -16.56 9.25 6.01
N GLU A 142 -17.35 9.77 6.94
CA GLU A 142 -16.86 10.13 8.27
C GLU A 142 -16.54 8.87 9.07
N GLU A 143 -17.39 7.84 9.01
CA GLU A 143 -17.11 6.56 9.64
C GLU A 143 -15.82 5.93 9.09
N LEU A 144 -15.62 6.00 7.77
CA LEU A 144 -14.43 5.47 7.10
C LEU A 144 -13.15 6.18 7.56
N LEU A 145 -13.18 7.52 7.61
CA LEU A 145 -12.04 8.33 8.05
C LEU A 145 -11.77 8.16 9.55
N ARG A 146 -12.80 8.08 10.38
CA ARG A 146 -12.68 7.80 11.81
C ARG A 146 -12.07 6.42 12.06
N ALA A 147 -12.49 5.39 11.34
CA ALA A 147 -11.91 4.05 11.46
C ALA A 147 -10.41 4.05 11.08
N ALA A 148 -10.02 4.78 10.04
CA ALA A 148 -8.61 4.94 9.67
C ALA A 148 -7.81 5.69 10.74
N GLU A 149 -8.37 6.74 11.32
CA GLU A 149 -7.76 7.49 12.42
C GLU A 149 -7.56 6.63 13.68
N GLU A 150 -8.56 5.84 14.07
CA GLU A 150 -8.47 4.88 15.17
C GLU A 150 -7.40 3.82 14.90
N ALA A 151 -7.29 3.36 13.64
CA ALA A 151 -6.23 2.46 13.23
C ALA A 151 -4.85 3.11 13.32
N PHE A 152 -4.70 4.37 12.88
CA PHE A 152 -3.46 5.11 13.04
C PHE A 152 -3.11 5.33 14.51
N ALA A 153 -4.07 5.62 15.38
CA ALA A 153 -3.85 5.73 16.81
C ALA A 153 -3.35 4.41 17.41
N ALA A 154 -3.95 3.28 17.05
CA ALA A 154 -3.54 1.96 17.51
C ALA A 154 -2.13 1.58 17.02
N LEU A 155 -1.80 1.88 15.76
CA LEU A 155 -0.48 1.66 15.19
C LEU A 155 0.57 2.60 15.81
N ALA A 156 0.22 3.87 16.04
CA ALA A 156 1.08 4.83 16.71
C ALA A 156 1.40 4.38 18.14
N ALA A 157 0.41 3.87 18.88
CA ALA A 157 0.60 3.31 20.21
C ALA A 157 1.45 2.03 20.18
N LEU A 158 1.27 1.17 19.17
CA LEU A 158 2.09 -0.03 18.98
C LEU A 158 3.56 0.30 18.71
N LEU A 159 3.82 1.31 17.87
CA LEU A 159 5.17 1.76 17.55
C LEU A 159 5.81 2.42 18.78
N GLY A 160 5.05 3.25 19.51
CA GLY A 160 5.55 4.02 20.65
C GLY A 160 6.75 4.87 20.24
N GLU A 161 7.85 4.70 20.96
CA GLU A 161 9.15 5.34 20.70
C GLU A 161 10.14 4.44 19.94
N ALA A 162 9.74 3.21 19.58
CA ALA A 162 10.60 2.31 18.81
C ALA A 162 10.80 2.82 17.38
N GLU A 163 11.91 2.42 16.76
CA GLU A 163 12.15 2.72 15.35
C GLU A 163 11.29 1.86 14.41
N TRP A 164 11.14 0.58 14.76
CA TRP A 164 10.41 -0.43 14.01
C TRP A 164 9.35 -1.08 14.89
N PHE A 165 8.28 -1.58 14.26
CA PHE A 165 7.22 -2.25 14.99
C PHE A 165 7.76 -3.39 15.86
N LEU A 166 7.14 -3.55 17.04
CA LEU A 166 7.50 -4.56 18.04
C LEU A 166 8.93 -4.48 18.58
N GLY A 167 9.63 -3.35 18.38
CA GLY A 167 11.00 -3.17 18.88
C GLY A 167 12.03 -4.02 18.15
N ALA A 168 11.74 -4.43 16.91
CA ALA A 168 12.66 -5.17 16.06
C ALA A 168 13.94 -4.36 15.74
N GLU A 169 15.04 -5.05 15.43
CA GLU A 169 16.31 -4.41 15.02
C GLU A 169 16.25 -3.78 13.60
N GLY A 170 15.29 -4.21 12.78
CA GLY A 170 15.07 -3.74 11.42
C GLY A 170 13.59 -3.80 11.03
N PRO A 171 13.21 -3.15 9.91
CA PRO A 171 11.81 -3.12 9.49
C PRO A 171 11.34 -4.50 9.03
N GLY A 172 10.12 -4.85 9.42
CA GLY A 172 9.45 -6.09 9.04
C GLY A 172 8.27 -5.90 8.10
N LEU A 173 7.40 -6.91 8.03
CA LEU A 173 6.22 -6.91 7.17
C LEU A 173 5.22 -5.81 7.52
N LEU A 174 4.97 -5.61 8.82
CA LEU A 174 4.03 -4.59 9.29
C LEU A 174 4.54 -3.17 8.95
N ASP A 175 5.85 -2.94 9.10
CA ASP A 175 6.49 -1.68 8.70
C ASP A 175 6.30 -1.44 7.20
N ALA A 176 6.56 -2.46 6.38
CA ALA A 176 6.44 -2.38 4.93
C ALA A 176 5.00 -2.13 4.46
N GLU A 177 4.03 -2.77 5.11
CA GLU A 177 2.61 -2.63 4.78
C GLU A 177 2.08 -1.25 5.14
N LEU A 178 2.37 -0.75 6.35
CA LEU A 178 1.96 0.60 6.73
C LEU A 178 2.65 1.66 5.85
N PHE A 179 3.93 1.47 5.53
CA PHE A 179 4.70 2.37 4.67
C PHE A 179 4.09 2.52 3.27
N ALA A 180 3.52 1.46 2.71
CA ALA A 180 2.90 1.49 1.38
C ALA A 180 1.78 2.55 1.27
N TYR A 181 1.10 2.84 2.38
CA TYR A 181 0.07 3.89 2.43
C TYR A 181 0.61 5.21 2.93
N THR A 182 1.33 5.19 4.06
CA THR A 182 1.78 6.42 4.75
C THR A 182 2.75 7.23 3.89
N HIS A 183 3.67 6.60 3.17
CA HIS A 183 4.59 7.31 2.30
C HIS A 183 3.87 8.08 1.18
N LEU A 184 2.79 7.54 0.63
CA LEU A 184 2.02 8.21 -0.43
C LEU A 184 1.16 9.36 0.13
N LEU A 185 0.78 9.28 1.40
CA LEU A 185 0.02 10.32 2.08
C LEU A 185 0.91 11.49 2.53
N VAL A 186 2.08 11.22 3.12
CA VAL A 186 2.91 12.27 3.75
C VAL A 186 4.30 12.47 3.12
N GLY A 187 4.75 11.57 2.23
CA GLY A 187 6.09 11.64 1.63
C GLY A 187 6.31 12.75 0.59
N GLY A 188 5.34 13.66 0.41
CA GLY A 188 5.48 14.85 -0.43
C GLY A 188 5.50 14.62 -1.95
N GLN A 189 5.35 13.38 -2.41
CA GLN A 189 5.38 13.03 -3.83
C GLN A 189 4.05 13.26 -4.55
N LEU A 190 2.94 13.27 -3.79
CA LEU A 190 1.59 13.39 -4.33
C LEU A 190 0.94 14.70 -3.87
N THR A 191 0.26 15.38 -4.81
CA THR A 191 -0.54 16.57 -4.52
C THR A 191 -2.00 16.16 -4.38
N TRP A 192 -2.43 15.93 -3.14
CA TRP A 192 -3.82 15.62 -2.81
C TRP A 192 -4.66 16.91 -2.91
N GLY A 193 -5.82 16.85 -3.57
CA GLY A 193 -6.78 17.95 -3.61
C GLY A 193 -7.65 18.01 -2.36
N ASP A 194 -7.93 16.86 -1.75
CA ASP A 194 -8.49 16.73 -0.41
C ASP A 194 -7.48 16.01 0.47
N GLU A 195 -7.03 16.71 1.51
CA GLU A 195 -5.99 16.28 2.46
C GLU A 195 -6.56 15.75 3.79
N GLU A 196 -7.85 15.39 3.88
CA GLU A 196 -8.47 15.01 5.16
C GLU A 196 -7.79 13.77 5.78
N LEU A 197 -7.61 12.69 5.01
CA LEU A 197 -6.89 11.50 5.48
C LEU A 197 -5.41 11.79 5.78
N VAL A 198 -4.78 12.68 5.00
CA VAL A 198 -3.40 13.13 5.22
C VAL A 198 -3.29 13.86 6.56
N SER A 199 -4.25 14.73 6.85
CA SER A 199 -4.32 15.52 8.09
C SER A 199 -4.50 14.62 9.31
N ARG A 200 -5.37 13.61 9.22
CA ARG A 200 -5.56 12.61 10.28
C ARG A 200 -4.29 11.79 10.54
N LEU A 201 -3.58 11.37 9.49
CA LEU A 201 -2.27 10.70 9.66
C LEU A 201 -1.22 11.62 10.31
N ARG A 202 -1.18 12.90 9.92
CA ARG A 202 -0.21 13.88 10.45
C ARG A 202 -0.37 14.15 11.95
N MET A 203 -1.52 13.83 12.55
CA MET A 203 -1.70 13.88 14.01
C MET A 203 -0.78 12.89 14.74
N PHE A 204 -0.33 11.83 14.06
CA PHE A 204 0.54 10.78 14.62
C PHE A 204 1.97 10.96 14.14
N GLY A 205 2.68 11.92 14.75
CA GLY A 205 4.03 12.31 14.32
C GLY A 205 5.07 11.18 14.35
N ASN A 206 4.91 10.14 15.20
CA ASN A 206 5.80 8.98 15.19
C ASN A 206 5.61 8.10 13.94
N LEU A 207 4.37 7.97 13.43
CA LEU A 207 4.11 7.27 12.16
C LEU A 207 4.66 8.05 10.96
N VAL A 208 4.58 9.38 10.97
CA VAL A 208 5.19 10.21 9.92
C VAL A 208 6.71 10.01 9.90
N ARG A 209 7.37 10.09 11.06
CA ARG A 209 8.81 9.83 11.19
C ARG A 209 9.19 8.40 10.78
N HIS A 210 8.35 7.42 11.07
CA HIS A 210 8.53 6.03 10.64
C HIS A 210 8.56 5.94 9.11
N ALA A 211 7.60 6.58 8.44
CA ALA A 211 7.55 6.61 6.98
C ALA A 211 8.79 7.31 6.39
N ASP A 212 9.17 8.48 6.92
CA ASP A 212 10.36 9.19 6.47
C ASP A 212 11.62 8.31 6.61
N ARG A 213 11.80 7.65 7.75
CA ARG A 213 12.95 6.76 8.02
C ARG A 213 13.06 5.63 7.00
N LEU A 214 11.95 4.97 6.66
CA LEU A 214 11.94 3.93 5.63
C LEU A 214 12.31 4.48 4.26
N TYR A 215 11.75 5.63 3.89
CA TYR A 215 12.07 6.26 2.62
C TYR A 215 13.55 6.64 2.53
N GLU A 216 14.11 7.24 3.58
CA GLU A 216 15.52 7.63 3.62
C GLU A 216 16.45 6.43 3.53
N ARG A 217 16.14 5.33 4.22
CA ARG A 217 16.99 4.15 4.27
C ARG A 217 16.99 3.34 2.98
N TYR A 218 15.86 3.25 2.28
CA TYR A 218 15.68 2.32 1.16
C TYR A 218 15.38 2.96 -0.21
N TRP A 219 15.13 4.28 -0.29
CA TRP A 219 14.81 4.98 -1.54
C TRP A 219 15.68 6.19 -1.88
N LYS A 220 16.35 6.84 -0.91
CA LYS A 220 17.26 7.96 -1.21
C LYS A 220 18.66 7.53 -1.68
N ASN A 221 19.00 6.25 -1.57
CA ASN A 221 20.30 5.69 -1.99
C ASN A 221 20.22 5.05 -3.38
#